data_AF-A0A953RCW4-F1
#
_entry.id   AF-A0A953RCW4-F1
#
_cell.length_a   1.000
_cell.length_b   1.000
_cell.length_c   1.000
_cell.angle_alpha   90.00
_cell.angle_beta   90.00
_cell.angle_gamma   90.00
#
_symmetry.space_group_name_H-M   'P 1'
#
loop_
_entity.id
_entity.type
_entity.pdbx_description
1 polymer ?
#
loop_
_entity_poly.entity_id
_entity_poly.type
_entity_poly.pdbx_seq_one_letter_code
_entity_poly.pdbx_strand_id
1 'polypeptide(L)'
;MNCADLEILICDYVDGTLAPDRKADVERHLAECPACAELARDSAAAVRFMDHAADVEPPPELITRILFDAPWSKGKAKSKVRIWMTAILSPFLQPKYAMGMAMTILSISMLARFVAPVRQPKMSDLRPSQVWAGLEDRAYRAWARTVKFYDNLKFVYQIQTTLREWQQQDEERRPASDQKPQEPKTDDRKLPVKSAPTQGATAPGGAPLSNPSGEPH
;
A
#
# COMPACT_ATOMS: atom_id res chain seq x y z
N MET A 1 16.70 -47.84 -30.85
CA MET A 1 16.87 -46.45 -30.38
C MET A 1 17.95 -45.78 -31.20
N ASN A 2 18.02 -44.45 -31.17
CA ASN A 2 19.14 -43.69 -31.73
C ASN A 2 20.19 -43.35 -30.64
N CYS A 3 21.34 -42.80 -31.02
CA CYS A 3 22.40 -42.46 -30.07
C CYS A 3 21.97 -41.39 -29.03
N ALA A 4 21.13 -40.43 -29.42
CA ALA A 4 20.66 -39.38 -28.51
C ALA A 4 19.73 -39.95 -27.42
N ASP A 5 18.90 -40.94 -27.76
CA ASP A 5 18.07 -41.67 -26.79
C ASP A 5 18.94 -42.39 -25.77
N LEU A 6 20.07 -42.98 -26.22
CA LEU A 6 21.02 -43.65 -25.33
C LEU A 6 21.72 -42.67 -24.40
N GLU A 7 22.17 -41.51 -24.90
CA GLU A 7 22.82 -40.48 -24.06
C GLU A 7 21.91 -39.99 -22.93
N ILE A 8 20.59 -39.94 -23.14
CA ILE A 8 19.63 -39.59 -22.09
C ILE A 8 19.54 -40.71 -21.02
N LEU A 9 19.66 -41.97 -21.43
CA LEU A 9 19.47 -43.14 -20.58
C LEU A 9 20.78 -43.66 -19.96
N ILE A 10 21.94 -43.14 -20.36
CA ILE A 10 23.24 -43.73 -20.00
C ILE A 10 23.51 -43.70 -18.50
N CYS A 11 23.13 -42.62 -17.81
CA CYS A 11 23.29 -42.52 -16.36
C CYS A 11 22.44 -43.57 -15.64
N ASP A 12 21.14 -43.66 -15.97
CA ASP A 12 20.24 -44.67 -15.42
C ASP A 12 20.72 -46.11 -15.74
N TYR A 13 21.43 -46.30 -16.86
CA TYR A 13 21.98 -47.61 -17.27
C TYR A 13 23.17 -48.00 -16.43
N VAL A 14 24.10 -47.06 -16.23
CA VAL A 14 25.28 -47.26 -15.40
C VAL A 14 24.90 -47.43 -13.93
N ASP A 15 23.90 -46.67 -13.45
CA ASP A 15 23.36 -46.77 -12.08
C ASP A 15 22.48 -48.02 -11.88
N GLY A 16 22.11 -48.72 -12.95
CA GLY A 16 21.30 -49.93 -12.88
C GLY A 16 19.83 -49.68 -12.51
N THR A 17 19.32 -48.48 -12.70
CA THR A 17 17.95 -48.06 -12.33
C THR A 17 16.93 -48.22 -13.46
N LEU A 18 17.38 -48.57 -14.67
CA LEU A 18 16.51 -48.83 -15.81
C LEU A 18 15.63 -50.07 -15.65
N ALA A 19 14.38 -49.94 -16.11
CA ALA A 19 13.47 -51.06 -16.29
C ALA A 19 14.05 -52.11 -17.27
N PRO A 20 13.77 -53.42 -17.08
CA PRO A 20 14.41 -54.49 -17.85
C PRO A 20 14.19 -54.36 -19.37
N ASP A 21 13.00 -53.94 -19.81
CA ASP A 21 12.69 -53.77 -21.23
C ASP A 21 13.57 -52.68 -21.87
N ARG A 22 13.70 -51.52 -21.19
CA ARG A 22 14.55 -50.42 -21.66
C ARG A 22 16.03 -50.78 -21.60
N LYS A 23 16.45 -51.57 -20.61
CA LYS A 23 17.82 -52.07 -20.52
C LYS A 23 18.17 -52.97 -21.70
N ALA A 24 17.27 -53.89 -22.09
CA ALA A 24 17.46 -54.75 -23.25
C ALA A 24 17.56 -53.95 -24.56
N ASP A 25 16.76 -52.89 -24.69
CA ASP A 25 16.91 -51.95 -25.79
C ASP A 25 18.32 -51.35 -25.82
N VAL A 26 18.80 -50.82 -24.68
CA VAL A 26 20.14 -50.20 -24.53
C VAL A 26 21.23 -51.18 -24.93
N GLU A 27 21.19 -52.39 -24.39
CA GLU A 27 22.17 -53.43 -24.69
C GLU A 27 22.21 -53.80 -26.18
N ARG A 28 21.04 -53.85 -26.85
CA ARG A 28 20.98 -54.04 -28.30
C ARG A 28 21.67 -52.92 -29.07
N HIS A 29 21.46 -51.66 -28.68
CA HIS A 29 22.15 -50.54 -29.33
C HIS A 29 23.66 -50.53 -29.05
N LEU A 30 24.08 -50.86 -27.82
CA LEU A 30 25.50 -51.00 -27.47
C LEU A 30 26.19 -52.12 -28.26
N ALA A 31 25.46 -53.17 -28.65
CA ALA A 31 25.98 -54.21 -29.53
C ALA A 31 26.16 -53.74 -30.99
N GLU A 32 25.33 -52.81 -31.45
CA GLU A 32 25.34 -52.28 -32.82
C GLU A 32 26.28 -51.06 -32.99
N CYS A 33 26.45 -50.24 -31.95
CA CYS A 33 27.18 -48.97 -32.00
C CYS A 33 28.43 -48.99 -31.09
N PRO A 34 29.65 -49.09 -31.64
CA PRO A 34 30.87 -49.17 -30.84
C PRO A 34 31.17 -47.88 -30.05
N ALA A 35 30.83 -46.71 -30.60
CA ALA A 35 31.03 -45.43 -29.92
C ALA A 35 30.21 -45.32 -28.63
N CYS A 36 28.94 -45.75 -28.68
CA CYS A 36 28.09 -45.79 -27.49
C CYS A 36 28.55 -46.88 -26.50
N ALA A 37 29.10 -47.99 -26.99
CA ALA A 37 29.69 -49.03 -26.14
C ALA A 37 30.90 -48.55 -25.37
N GLU A 38 31.78 -47.75 -25.99
CA GLU A 38 32.91 -47.12 -25.30
C GLU A 38 32.43 -46.10 -24.27
N LEU A 39 31.49 -45.21 -24.64
CA LEU A 39 30.90 -44.25 -23.70
C LEU A 39 30.31 -44.93 -22.45
N ALA A 40 29.59 -46.03 -22.64
CA ALA A 40 29.00 -46.80 -21.53
C ALA A 40 30.06 -47.41 -20.62
N ARG A 41 31.15 -47.95 -21.20
CA ARG A 41 32.27 -48.50 -20.42
C ARG A 41 33.01 -47.42 -19.64
N ASP A 42 33.28 -46.29 -20.26
CA ASP A 42 33.97 -45.15 -19.62
C ASP A 42 33.13 -44.57 -18.49
N SER A 43 31.82 -44.40 -18.71
CA SER A 43 30.89 -43.94 -17.68
C SER A 43 30.82 -44.93 -16.51
N ALA A 44 30.76 -46.23 -16.79
CA ALA A 44 30.79 -47.26 -15.75
C ALA A 44 32.12 -47.31 -15.00
N ALA A 45 33.24 -47.08 -15.68
CA ALA A 45 34.55 -46.98 -15.05
C ALA A 45 34.64 -45.76 -14.12
N ALA A 46 34.08 -44.62 -14.54
CA ALA A 46 34.02 -43.41 -13.71
C ALA A 46 33.19 -43.63 -12.43
N VAL A 47 32.02 -44.28 -12.54
CA VAL A 47 31.19 -44.59 -11.36
C VAL A 47 31.91 -45.55 -10.40
N ARG A 48 32.55 -46.60 -10.92
CA ARG A 48 33.37 -47.51 -10.10
C ARG A 48 34.55 -46.80 -9.43
N PHE A 49 35.16 -45.83 -10.13
CA PHE A 49 36.24 -45.04 -9.55
C PHE A 49 35.74 -44.16 -8.38
N MET A 50 34.55 -43.56 -8.52
CA MET A 50 33.93 -42.77 -7.45
C MET A 50 33.58 -43.61 -6.22
N ASP A 51 33.24 -44.90 -6.39
CA ASP A 51 32.95 -45.83 -5.29
C ASP A 51 34.16 -46.10 -4.38
N HIS A 52 35.38 -45.77 -4.82
CA HIS A 52 36.58 -45.84 -3.98
C HIS A 52 36.73 -44.65 -3.03
N ALA A 53 35.87 -43.63 -3.13
CA ALA A 53 35.89 -42.51 -2.19
C ALA A 53 35.59 -43.01 -0.76
N ALA A 54 36.31 -42.45 0.22
CA ALA A 54 36.08 -42.80 1.62
C ALA A 54 34.64 -42.44 2.02
N ASP A 55 33.97 -43.34 2.75
CA ASP A 55 32.66 -43.05 3.31
C ASP A 55 32.79 -41.92 4.34
N VAL A 56 31.99 -40.88 4.18
CA VAL A 56 32.02 -39.67 5.02
C VAL A 56 30.80 -39.72 5.93
N GLU A 57 31.05 -39.81 7.24
CA GLU A 57 29.96 -39.80 8.20
C GLU A 57 29.24 -38.44 8.17
N PRO A 58 27.93 -38.41 7.87
CA PRO A 58 27.20 -37.16 7.74
C PRO A 58 27.10 -36.47 9.12
N PRO A 59 27.29 -35.14 9.19
CA PRO A 59 27.15 -34.42 10.44
C PRO A 59 25.76 -34.64 11.06
N PRO A 60 25.64 -34.80 12.39
CA PRO A 60 24.36 -35.11 13.04
C PRO A 60 23.30 -33.99 12.84
N GLU A 61 23.73 -32.76 12.58
CA GLU A 61 22.84 -31.62 12.27
C GLU A 61 22.33 -31.60 10.82
N LEU A 62 22.78 -32.53 9.96
CA LEU A 62 22.39 -32.53 8.56
C LEU A 62 20.90 -32.83 8.39
N ILE A 63 20.37 -33.79 9.15
CA ILE A 63 18.96 -34.18 9.10
C ILE A 63 18.06 -33.01 9.53
N THR A 64 18.43 -32.31 10.61
CA THR A 64 17.67 -31.15 11.09
C THR A 64 17.71 -30.01 10.07
N ARG A 65 18.87 -29.72 9.47
CA ARG A 65 18.97 -28.72 8.40
C ARG A 65 18.17 -29.08 7.15
N ILE A 66 18.18 -30.34 6.73
CA ILE A 66 17.37 -30.78 5.58
C ILE A 66 15.88 -30.66 5.90
N LEU A 67 15.44 -31.03 7.10
CA LEU A 67 14.02 -30.98 7.46
C LEU A 67 13.50 -29.55 7.64
N PHE A 68 14.28 -28.67 8.29
CA PHE A 68 13.83 -27.34 8.69
C PHE A 68 14.29 -26.21 7.75
N ASP A 69 15.48 -26.32 7.17
CA ASP A 69 16.10 -25.24 6.38
C ASP A 69 16.17 -25.54 4.87
N ALA A 70 15.61 -26.66 4.44
CA ALA A 70 15.55 -27.03 3.04
C ALA A 70 15.04 -25.87 2.15
N PRO A 71 15.77 -25.50 1.08
CA PRO A 71 15.36 -24.43 0.19
C PRO A 71 13.99 -24.70 -0.46
N TRP A 72 13.59 -25.97 -0.63
CA TRP A 72 12.27 -26.33 -1.15
C TRP A 72 11.14 -26.11 -0.12
N SER A 73 11.44 -26.19 1.19
CA SER A 73 10.46 -25.99 2.26
C SER A 73 10.19 -24.50 2.51
N LYS A 74 11.15 -23.62 2.16
CA LYS A 74 11.00 -22.15 2.24
C LYS A 74 9.89 -21.58 1.34
N GLY A 75 9.36 -22.39 0.41
CA GLY A 75 8.16 -22.09 -0.37
C GLY A 75 6.83 -22.31 0.38
N LYS A 76 6.84 -22.89 1.59
CA LYS A 76 5.64 -23.04 2.42
C LYS A 76 5.22 -21.68 2.97
N ALA A 77 4.42 -20.99 2.17
CA ALA A 77 3.50 -19.92 2.52
C ALA A 77 3.92 -19.08 3.74
N LYS A 78 4.85 -18.14 3.53
CA LYS A 78 4.79 -16.91 4.32
C LYS A 78 3.37 -16.39 4.15
N SER A 79 2.59 -16.38 5.23
CA SER A 79 1.19 -15.98 5.22
C SER A 79 1.03 -14.74 4.34
N LYS A 80 0.09 -14.76 3.39
CA LYS A 80 -0.21 -13.61 2.52
C LYS A 80 -0.38 -12.33 3.35
N VAL A 81 -0.89 -12.47 4.58
CA VAL A 81 -1.02 -11.39 5.56
C VAL A 81 0.34 -10.82 5.96
N ARG A 82 1.34 -11.66 6.23
CA ARG A 82 2.69 -11.21 6.63
C ARG A 82 3.38 -10.49 5.48
N ILE A 83 3.26 -11.01 4.24
CA ILE A 83 3.81 -10.37 3.04
C ILE A 83 3.12 -9.03 2.78
N TRP A 84 1.78 -8.99 2.84
CA TRP A 84 0.99 -7.78 2.65
C TRP A 84 1.27 -6.72 3.73
N MET A 85 1.36 -7.11 5.00
CA MET A 85 1.75 -6.19 6.07
C MET A 85 3.17 -5.65 5.87
N THR A 86 4.14 -6.50 5.50
CA THR A 86 5.50 -6.01 5.24
C THR A 86 5.58 -5.11 4.01
N ALA A 87 4.72 -5.31 3.00
CA ALA A 87 4.65 -4.48 1.80
C ALA A 87 3.96 -3.13 2.07
N ILE A 88 2.98 -3.08 2.96
CA ILE A 88 2.33 -1.83 3.39
C ILE A 88 3.21 -1.05 4.36
N LEU A 89 3.95 -1.75 5.21
CA LEU A 89 4.75 -1.11 6.26
C LEU A 89 6.15 -0.70 5.77
N SER A 90 6.69 -1.33 4.72
CA SER A 90 7.99 -0.97 4.15
C SER A 90 8.10 0.46 3.58
N PRO A 91 7.07 1.07 2.94
CA PRO A 91 7.14 2.49 2.57
C PRO A 91 7.06 3.42 3.78
N PHE A 92 6.42 2.99 4.87
CA PHE A 92 6.27 3.78 6.10
C PHE A 92 7.53 3.78 6.98
N LEU A 93 8.33 2.72 6.92
CA LEU A 93 9.57 2.57 7.69
C LEU A 93 10.80 3.15 6.99
N GLN A 94 10.65 3.87 5.86
CA GLN A 94 11.77 4.58 5.27
C GLN A 94 12.17 5.77 6.15
N PRO A 95 13.47 5.95 6.47
CA PRO A 95 13.97 6.98 7.39
C PRO A 95 13.49 8.40 7.07
N LYS A 96 13.26 8.69 5.79
CA LYS A 96 12.81 10.01 5.31
C LYS A 96 11.38 10.39 5.71
N TYR A 97 10.48 9.44 5.96
CA TYR A 97 9.07 9.74 6.29
C TYR A 97 8.79 9.80 7.80
N ALA A 98 9.68 9.23 8.62
CA ALA A 98 9.54 9.23 10.08
C ALA A 98 9.51 10.66 10.65
N MET A 99 10.35 11.56 10.12
CA MET A 99 10.43 12.95 10.61
C MET A 99 9.15 13.75 10.33
N GLY A 100 8.56 13.59 9.14
CA GLY A 100 7.31 14.27 8.78
C GLY A 100 6.11 13.76 9.58
N MET A 101 6.01 12.45 9.78
CA MET A 101 4.96 11.84 10.61
C MET A 101 5.08 12.27 12.08
N ALA A 102 6.30 12.36 12.61
CA ALA A 102 6.51 12.86 13.97
C ALA A 102 5.99 14.30 14.14
N MET A 103 6.21 15.16 13.14
CA MET A 103 5.75 16.55 13.16
C MET A 103 4.23 16.69 13.06
N THR A 104 3.58 15.88 12.22
CA THR A 104 2.10 15.90 12.12
C THR A 104 1.44 15.38 13.39
N ILE A 105 1.97 14.29 13.97
CA ILE A 105 1.47 13.74 15.23
C ILE A 105 1.65 14.75 16.37
N LEU A 106 2.81 15.42 16.46
CA LEU A 106 3.05 16.47 17.46
C LEU A 106 2.10 17.65 17.28
N SER A 107 1.89 18.10 16.06
CA SER A 107 0.96 19.21 15.75
C SER A 107 -0.48 18.87 16.13
N ILE A 108 -0.95 17.67 15.75
CA ILE A 108 -2.28 17.18 16.11
C ILE A 108 -2.41 17.01 17.63
N SER A 109 -1.38 16.50 18.30
CA SER A 109 -1.37 16.33 19.76
C SER A 109 -1.39 17.68 20.49
N MET A 110 -0.68 18.69 19.96
CA MET A 110 -0.69 20.04 20.50
C MET A 110 -2.06 20.70 20.32
N LEU A 111 -2.68 20.54 19.16
CA LEU A 111 -4.02 21.07 18.89
C LEU A 111 -5.10 20.38 19.74
N ALA A 112 -5.00 19.06 19.92
CA ALA A 112 -5.88 18.29 20.80
C ALA A 112 -5.76 18.75 22.27
N ARG A 113 -4.55 19.07 22.73
CA ARG A 113 -4.32 19.66 24.07
C ARG A 113 -4.95 21.05 24.25
N PHE A 114 -5.10 21.82 23.18
CA PHE A 114 -5.68 23.17 23.24
C PHE A 114 -7.22 23.16 23.18
N VAL A 115 -7.81 22.21 22.44
CA VAL A 115 -9.28 22.11 22.29
C VAL A 115 -9.93 21.30 23.43
N ALA A 116 -9.19 20.36 24.04
CA ALA A 116 -9.62 19.64 25.23
C ALA A 116 -8.90 20.21 26.46
N PRO A 117 -9.60 20.82 27.45
CA PRO A 117 -8.96 21.23 28.69
C PRO A 117 -8.34 20.00 29.34
N VAL A 118 -7.01 19.98 29.42
CA VAL A 118 -6.21 18.89 29.99
C VAL A 118 -6.45 18.87 31.50
N ARG A 119 -7.57 18.28 31.95
CA ARG A 119 -7.62 17.69 33.28
C ARG A 119 -6.58 16.58 33.28
N GLN A 120 -5.63 16.66 34.22
CA GLN A 120 -4.55 15.69 34.38
C GLN A 120 -5.13 14.27 34.30
N PRO A 121 -4.74 13.45 33.31
CA PRO A 121 -5.20 12.09 33.24
C PRO A 121 -4.63 11.35 34.45
N LYS A 122 -5.46 11.14 35.46
CA LYS A 122 -5.15 10.22 36.56
C LYS A 122 -5.06 8.82 35.94
N MET A 123 -4.15 7.96 36.40
CA MET A 123 -4.07 6.56 35.92
C MET A 123 -5.40 5.79 36.02
N SER A 124 -6.34 6.26 36.85
CA SER A 124 -7.70 5.73 36.95
C SER A 124 -8.66 6.13 35.81
N ASP A 125 -8.34 7.19 35.03
CA ASP A 125 -9.15 7.67 33.89
C ASP A 125 -8.85 6.94 32.57
N LEU A 126 -7.88 6.03 32.55
CA LEU A 126 -7.66 5.10 31.43
C LEU A 126 -8.62 3.89 31.47
N ARG A 127 -9.76 3.99 32.16
CA ARG A 127 -10.81 2.98 32.07
C ARG A 127 -11.54 3.14 30.73
N PRO A 128 -11.45 2.15 29.82
CA PRO A 128 -11.98 2.29 28.46
C PRO A 128 -13.45 2.67 28.45
N SER A 129 -14.26 2.17 29.38
CA SER A 129 -15.70 2.46 29.42
C SER A 129 -16.05 3.94 29.63
N GLN A 130 -15.26 4.72 30.38
CA GLN A 130 -15.57 6.14 30.61
C GLN A 130 -15.11 7.02 29.44
N VAL A 131 -14.04 6.62 28.74
CA VAL A 131 -13.63 7.25 27.49
C VAL A 131 -14.66 6.96 26.40
N TRP A 132 -15.15 5.72 26.30
CA TRP A 132 -16.22 5.34 25.38
C TRP A 132 -17.51 6.12 25.66
N ALA A 133 -17.95 6.23 26.91
CA ALA A 133 -19.14 7.01 27.27
C ALA A 133 -18.99 8.51 26.93
N GLY A 134 -17.83 9.11 27.22
CA GLY A 134 -17.57 10.53 26.90
C GLY A 134 -17.40 10.81 25.40
N LEU A 135 -16.95 9.81 24.64
CA LEU A 135 -16.84 9.90 23.17
C LEU A 135 -18.21 9.69 22.51
N GLU A 136 -19.00 8.77 23.02
CA GLU A 136 -20.35 8.47 22.54
C GLU A 136 -21.28 9.67 22.74
N ASP A 137 -21.27 10.29 23.92
CA ASP A 137 -22.04 11.51 24.18
C ASP A 137 -21.65 12.68 23.24
N ARG A 138 -20.36 12.80 22.89
CA ARG A 138 -19.90 13.82 21.94
C ARG A 138 -20.27 13.48 20.50
N ALA A 139 -20.18 12.21 20.13
CA ALA A 139 -20.54 11.72 18.80
C ALA A 139 -22.04 11.92 18.54
N TYR A 140 -22.90 11.56 19.50
CA TYR A 140 -24.34 11.78 19.40
C TYR A 140 -24.69 13.26 19.28
N ARG A 141 -24.03 14.15 20.03
CA ARG A 141 -24.27 15.60 19.95
C ARG A 141 -23.76 16.22 18.63
N ALA A 142 -22.66 15.71 18.08
CA ALA A 142 -22.16 16.13 16.77
C ALA A 142 -23.09 15.64 15.65
N TRP A 143 -23.51 14.37 15.72
CA TRP A 143 -24.45 13.76 14.78
C TRP A 143 -25.79 14.51 14.73
N ALA A 144 -26.36 14.83 15.90
CA ALA A 144 -27.61 15.59 15.98
C ALA A 144 -27.48 16.99 15.34
N ARG A 145 -26.31 17.61 15.39
CA ARG A 145 -26.05 18.91 14.74
C ARG A 145 -25.94 18.74 13.21
N THR A 146 -25.29 17.69 12.73
CA THR A 146 -25.17 17.39 11.30
C THR A 146 -26.52 17.06 10.66
N VAL A 147 -27.35 16.24 11.32
CA VAL A 147 -28.69 15.91 10.82
C VAL A 147 -29.56 17.16 10.69
N LYS A 148 -29.58 18.03 11.72
CA LYS A 148 -30.32 19.30 11.66
C LYS A 148 -29.82 20.25 10.57
N PHE A 149 -28.53 20.23 10.25
CA PHE A 149 -27.97 21.02 9.16
C PHE A 149 -28.49 20.52 7.79
N TYR A 150 -28.59 19.19 7.63
CA TYR A 150 -29.11 18.58 6.42
C TYR A 150 -30.61 18.83 6.23
N ASP A 151 -31.40 18.73 7.31
CA ASP A 151 -32.84 19.03 7.28
C ASP A 151 -33.11 20.51 6.90
N ASN A 152 -32.27 21.43 7.39
CA ASN A 152 -32.39 22.85 7.05
C ASN A 152 -32.06 23.12 5.58
N LEU A 153 -31.05 22.45 5.00
CA LEU A 153 -30.77 22.54 3.56
C LEU A 153 -31.95 22.05 2.70
N LYS A 154 -32.56 20.93 3.09
CA LYS A 154 -33.74 20.39 2.40
C LYS A 154 -34.90 21.37 2.46
N PHE A 155 -35.12 22.01 3.60
CA PHE A 155 -36.18 23.02 3.77
C PHE A 155 -35.98 24.24 2.85
N VAL A 156 -34.74 24.72 2.70
CA VAL A 156 -34.42 25.81 1.77
C VAL A 156 -34.71 25.42 0.31
N TYR A 157 -34.36 24.19 -0.09
CA TYR A 157 -34.69 23.70 -1.44
C TYR A 157 -36.20 23.68 -1.65
N GLN A 158 -36.94 23.19 -0.66
CA GLN A 158 -38.40 23.08 -0.72
C GLN A 158 -39.06 24.46 -0.85
N ILE A 159 -38.57 25.47 -0.12
CA ILE A 159 -39.03 26.87 -0.24
C ILE A 159 -38.72 27.44 -1.62
N GLN A 160 -37.50 27.25 -2.12
CA GLN A 160 -37.11 27.74 -3.46
C GLN A 160 -37.95 27.10 -4.57
N THR A 161 -38.31 25.82 -4.45
CA THR A 161 -39.19 25.16 -5.41
C THR A 161 -40.61 25.72 -5.37
N THR A 162 -41.18 25.92 -4.19
CA THR A 162 -42.52 26.51 -4.06
C THR A 162 -42.60 27.95 -4.57
N LEU A 163 -41.56 28.77 -4.33
CA LEU A 163 -41.50 30.14 -4.84
C LEU A 163 -41.39 30.20 -6.36
N ARG A 164 -40.61 29.29 -6.97
CA ARG A 164 -40.49 29.20 -8.42
C ARG A 164 -41.79 28.78 -9.09
N GLU A 165 -42.51 27.85 -8.46
CA GLU A 165 -43.84 27.41 -8.93
C GLU A 165 -44.86 28.55 -8.87
N TRP A 166 -44.87 29.36 -7.80
CA TRP A 166 -45.72 30.55 -7.73
C TRP A 166 -45.35 31.61 -8.76
N GLN A 167 -44.05 31.86 -9.00
CA GLN A 167 -43.62 32.77 -10.07
C GLN A 167 -44.06 32.30 -11.46
N GLN A 168 -43.98 31.00 -11.74
CA GLN A 168 -44.44 30.44 -13.02
C GLN A 168 -45.96 30.55 -13.17
N GLN A 169 -46.74 30.32 -12.11
CA GLN A 169 -48.18 30.52 -12.15
C GLN A 169 -48.58 31.97 -12.36
N ASP A 170 -47.90 32.93 -11.73
CA ASP A 170 -48.13 34.36 -11.96
C ASP A 170 -47.80 34.77 -13.41
N GLU A 171 -46.78 34.16 -14.00
CA GLU A 171 -46.36 34.43 -15.39
C GLU A 171 -47.29 33.78 -16.43
N GLU A 172 -47.83 32.59 -16.16
CA GLU A 172 -48.86 31.93 -16.99
C GLU A 172 -50.25 32.57 -16.84
N ARG A 173 -50.56 33.16 -15.66
CA ARG A 173 -51.81 33.89 -15.43
C ARG A 173 -51.80 35.32 -15.98
N ARG A 174 -50.67 35.81 -16.50
CA ARG A 174 -50.61 37.09 -17.22
C ARG A 174 -51.15 36.90 -18.65
N PRO A 175 -52.31 37.48 -19.01
CA PRO A 175 -52.74 37.52 -20.40
C PRO A 175 -51.76 38.37 -21.23
N ALA A 176 -51.61 38.04 -22.52
CA ALA A 176 -50.61 38.54 -23.48
C ALA A 176 -50.76 40.04 -23.85
N SER A 177 -50.75 40.93 -22.87
CA SER A 177 -50.78 42.38 -23.09
C SER A 177 -49.94 43.09 -22.04
N ASP A 178 -48.62 42.88 -22.05
CA ASP A 178 -47.63 43.85 -21.58
C ASP A 178 -46.22 43.42 -22.04
N GLN A 179 -45.97 43.58 -23.34
CA GLN A 179 -44.60 43.69 -23.86
C GLN A 179 -44.37 45.13 -24.31
N LYS A 180 -43.45 45.84 -23.64
CA LYS A 180 -42.76 47.03 -24.17
C LYS A 180 -41.45 47.31 -23.39
N PRO A 181 -40.49 48.08 -23.94
CA PRO A 181 -39.23 47.57 -24.50
C PRO A 181 -37.95 47.98 -23.73
N GLN A 182 -36.84 47.33 -24.11
CA GLN A 182 -35.44 47.52 -23.63
C GLN A 182 -34.91 48.96 -23.77
N GLU A 183 -33.91 49.35 -22.93
CA GLU A 183 -32.68 50.07 -23.36
C GLU A 183 -31.60 50.27 -22.22
N PRO A 184 -30.32 50.66 -22.48
CA PRO A 184 -29.17 49.74 -22.46
C PRO A 184 -27.92 50.11 -21.58
N LYS A 185 -27.04 49.10 -21.43
CA LYS A 185 -25.57 48.99 -21.12
C LYS A 185 -24.74 50.05 -20.34
N THR A 186 -23.81 49.49 -19.54
CA THR A 186 -22.37 49.81 -19.24
C THR A 186 -22.11 50.04 -17.74
N ASP A 187 -20.96 49.80 -17.13
CA ASP A 187 -19.77 48.95 -17.29
C ASP A 187 -19.02 49.08 -15.95
N ASP A 188 -18.36 48.00 -15.54
CA ASP A 188 -17.27 47.86 -14.57
C ASP A 188 -17.19 48.60 -13.20
N ARG A 189 -16.69 47.79 -12.25
CA ARG A 189 -15.83 48.13 -11.09
C ARG A 189 -16.46 48.68 -9.79
N LYS A 190 -16.57 47.79 -8.79
CA LYS A 190 -15.81 47.86 -7.51
C LYS A 190 -16.25 46.76 -6.52
N LEU A 191 -15.30 45.91 -6.14
CA LEU A 191 -15.32 45.14 -4.89
C LEU A 191 -15.30 46.09 -3.68
N PRO A 192 -15.90 45.69 -2.55
CA PRO A 192 -15.22 45.91 -1.28
C PRO A 192 -15.13 44.63 -0.44
N VAL A 193 -13.88 44.32 -0.11
CA VAL A 193 -13.45 43.42 0.97
C VAL A 193 -13.87 44.01 2.33
N LYS A 194 -14.35 43.15 3.25
CA LYS A 194 -14.40 43.41 4.70
C LYS A 194 -14.25 42.07 5.43
N SER A 195 -13.00 41.61 5.60
CA SER A 195 -12.15 41.74 6.80
C SER A 195 -12.60 40.90 8.01
N ALA A 196 -11.82 39.85 8.28
CA ALA A 196 -11.81 39.03 9.50
C ALA A 196 -11.37 39.84 10.75
N PRO A 197 -11.68 39.39 11.98
CA PRO A 197 -11.35 40.12 13.19
C PRO A 197 -9.91 39.85 13.67
N THR A 198 -9.23 40.93 14.06
CA THR A 198 -7.90 40.96 14.69
C THR A 198 -8.02 41.25 16.19
N GLN A 199 -7.30 40.47 17.01
CA GLN A 199 -6.75 40.85 18.32
C GLN A 199 -5.43 40.05 18.48
N GLY A 200 -4.26 40.58 18.81
CA GLY A 200 -3.77 41.93 19.08
C GLY A 200 -2.33 41.83 19.62
N ALA A 201 -1.53 42.89 19.38
CA ALA A 201 -0.28 43.28 20.06
C ALA A 201 0.95 42.37 19.86
N THR A 202 2.20 42.82 19.62
CA THR A 202 2.92 44.07 19.89
C THR A 202 4.11 44.20 18.92
N ALA A 203 4.48 45.44 18.58
CA ALA A 203 5.72 45.85 17.90
C ALA A 203 6.97 45.60 18.78
N PRO A 204 8.22 46.00 18.41
CA PRO A 204 8.70 46.71 17.21
C PRO A 204 10.01 46.14 16.62
N GLY A 205 10.57 46.77 15.59
CA GLY A 205 12.00 46.67 15.29
C GLY A 205 12.30 46.49 13.81
N GLY A 206 12.55 47.60 13.13
CA GLY A 206 13.07 47.61 11.77
C GLY A 206 14.55 47.23 11.71
N ALA A 207 14.89 46.44 10.69
CA ALA A 207 16.20 46.39 10.06
C ALA A 207 15.97 45.91 8.61
N PRO A 208 16.32 46.68 7.57
CA PRO A 208 16.31 46.17 6.22
C PRO A 208 17.61 45.42 5.91
N LEU A 209 17.44 44.41 5.07
CA LEU A 209 18.44 43.52 4.53
C LEU A 209 19.56 44.25 3.79
N SER A 210 20.77 43.72 3.98
CA SER A 210 21.94 43.88 3.13
C SER A 210 21.81 43.14 1.80
N ASN A 211 22.47 43.70 0.78
CA ASN A 211 22.90 43.15 -0.52
C ASN A 211 21.86 43.10 -1.66
N PRO A 212 22.27 43.34 -2.93
CA PRO A 212 23.51 42.79 -3.52
C PRO A 212 24.30 43.73 -4.47
N SER A 213 25.55 43.37 -4.77
CA SER A 213 26.16 43.32 -6.13
C SER A 213 27.68 43.57 -6.10
N GLY A 214 28.46 42.72 -6.76
CA GLY A 214 29.81 43.04 -7.24
C GLY A 214 30.92 42.04 -6.89
N GLU A 215 31.05 40.99 -7.72
CA GLU A 215 32.35 40.38 -8.09
C GLU A 215 33.26 41.40 -8.80
N PRO A 216 34.51 41.07 -9.22
CA PRO A 216 35.50 40.11 -8.70
C PRO A 216 36.89 40.78 -8.52
N HIS A 217 37.86 40.11 -7.88
CA HIS A 217 39.29 40.03 -8.22
C HIS A 217 40.09 39.31 -7.13
#